data_AF-A0A958F9H2-F1
#
_entry.id   AF-A0A958F9H2-F1
#
_cell.length_a   1.000
_cell.length_b   1.000
_cell.length_c   1.000
_cell.angle_alpha   90.00
_cell.angle_beta   90.00
_cell.angle_gamma   90.00
#
_symmetry.space_group_name_H-M   'P 1'
#
loop_
_entity.id
_entity.type
_entity.pdbx_description
1 polymer ?
#
loop_
_entity_poly.entity_id
_entity_poly.type
_entity_poly.pdbx_seq_one_letter_code
_entity_poly.pdbx_strand_id
1 'polypeptide(L)'
;NLEKFVRETREKEAIPILFTPIVRRNFNEKGVLVDTHGAYPLVVRMVANDMQVPFIDLQWLSEAMVLAAGPEKSKGYYLWIEAGRYEKFPEGKQDNTHLNEKGATEVARLAIRELIHLNMPLGNYLTEQYHGE
;
A
#
# COMPACT_ATOMS: atom_id res chain seq x y z
N ASN A 1 6.51 17.55 -7.55
CA ASN A 1 7.32 16.62 -6.73
C ASN A 1 7.50 15.25 -7.37
N LEU A 2 6.44 14.47 -7.61
CA LEU A 2 6.57 13.13 -8.21
C LEU A 2 7.37 13.14 -9.51
N GLU A 3 7.05 14.05 -10.43
CA GLU A 3 7.79 14.13 -11.69
C GLU A 3 9.27 14.47 -11.52
N LYS A 4 9.60 15.29 -10.52
CA LYS A 4 10.99 15.61 -10.20
C LYS A 4 11.73 14.34 -9.78
N PHE A 5 11.15 13.54 -8.90
CA PHE A 5 11.75 12.27 -8.47
C PHE A 5 11.88 11.27 -9.63
N VAL A 6 10.91 11.21 -10.54
CA VAL A 6 11.02 10.38 -11.74
C VAL A 6 12.19 10.83 -12.62
N ARG A 7 12.33 12.14 -12.87
CA ARG A 7 13.45 12.70 -13.66
C ARG A 7 14.79 12.41 -13.00
N GLU A 8 14.94 12.75 -11.72
CA GLU A 8 16.20 12.55 -10.98
C GLU A 8 16.58 11.07 -10.86
N THR A 9 15.61 10.16 -10.77
CA THR A 9 15.87 8.71 -10.77
C THR A 9 16.40 8.25 -12.13
N ARG A 10 15.79 8.70 -13.23
CA ARG A 10 16.24 8.40 -14.60
C ARG A 10 17.60 9.00 -14.92
N GLU A 11 17.91 10.19 -14.40
CA GLU A 11 19.24 10.81 -14.51
C GLU A 11 20.34 9.97 -13.84
N LYS A 12 19.98 9.08 -12.93
CA LYS A 12 20.88 8.09 -12.30
C LYS A 12 20.78 6.71 -12.93
N GLU A 13 20.18 6.60 -14.12
CA GLU A 13 19.99 5.34 -14.86
C GLU A 13 19.17 4.28 -14.11
N ALA A 14 18.44 4.70 -13.05
CA ALA A 14 17.56 3.83 -12.29
C ALA A 14 16.15 3.79 -12.89
N ILE A 15 15.39 2.75 -12.55
CA ILE A 15 14.03 2.52 -13.03
C ILE A 15 13.04 3.02 -11.95
N PRO A 16 12.40 4.19 -12.13
CA PRO A 16 11.37 4.64 -11.19
C PRO A 16 10.10 3.80 -11.35
N ILE A 17 9.49 3.42 -10.23
CA ILE A 17 8.18 2.78 -10.16
C ILE A 17 7.32 3.62 -9.23
N LEU A 18 6.14 4.03 -9.68
CA LEU A 18 5.21 4.81 -8.86
C LEU A 18 4.14 3.91 -8.24
N PHE A 19 3.86 4.17 -6.97
CA PHE A 19 2.81 3.51 -6.21
C PHE A 19 1.85 4.57 -5.66
N THR A 20 0.54 4.34 -5.75
CA THR A 20 -0.41 5.13 -4.94
C THR A 20 -0.24 4.81 -3.46
N PRO A 21 -0.66 5.70 -2.54
CA PRO A 21 -0.75 5.34 -1.13
C PRO A 21 -1.76 4.20 -0.92
N ILE A 22 -1.55 3.38 0.12
CA ILE A 22 -2.54 2.41 0.58
C ILE A 22 -3.75 3.11 1.22
N VAL A 23 -4.89 2.43 1.30
CA VAL A 23 -6.05 2.96 2.02
C VAL A 23 -5.81 3.06 3.52
N ARG A 24 -6.39 4.10 4.13
CA ARG A 24 -6.59 4.15 5.58
C ARG A 24 -7.89 3.44 5.92
N ARG A 25 -7.94 2.74 7.06
CA ARG A 25 -9.13 2.02 7.54
C ARG A 25 -10.19 2.99 8.08
N ASN A 26 -10.79 3.78 7.19
CA ASN A 26 -11.74 4.83 7.51
C ASN A 26 -13.17 4.43 7.11
N PHE A 27 -13.81 3.59 7.94
CA PHE A 27 -15.19 3.20 7.74
C PHE A 27 -16.15 4.21 8.36
N ASN A 28 -17.18 4.61 7.62
CA ASN A 28 -18.28 5.41 8.17
C ASN A 28 -19.27 4.55 8.97
N GLU A 29 -20.29 5.18 9.56
CA GLU A 29 -21.32 4.50 10.36
C GLU A 29 -22.12 3.44 9.60
N LYS A 30 -22.14 3.52 8.27
CA LYS A 30 -22.81 2.54 7.38
C LYS A 30 -21.88 1.39 6.97
N GLY A 31 -20.66 1.34 7.49
CA GLY A 31 -19.67 0.33 7.14
C GLY A 31 -19.04 0.51 5.76
N VAL A 32 -19.15 1.69 5.15
CA VAL A 32 -18.53 2.02 3.86
C VAL A 32 -17.14 2.59 4.11
N LEU A 33 -16.13 2.06 3.41
CA LEU A 33 -14.77 2.60 3.43
C LEU A 33 -14.73 3.92 2.66
N VAL A 34 -14.31 4.99 3.31
CA VAL A 34 -14.29 6.35 2.73
C VAL A 34 -12.85 6.76 2.48
N ASP A 35 -12.57 7.19 1.24
CA ASP A 35 -11.24 7.69 0.87
C ASP A 35 -10.83 8.90 1.73
N THR A 36 -9.54 8.93 2.06
CA THR A 36 -8.91 9.98 2.87
C THR A 36 -7.80 10.72 2.14
N HIS A 37 -7.46 10.32 0.91
CA HIS A 37 -6.32 10.87 0.17
C HIS A 37 -6.73 11.93 -0.87
N GLY A 38 -8.02 12.07 -1.15
CA GLY A 38 -8.55 13.07 -2.07
C GLY A 38 -7.97 12.89 -3.47
N ALA A 39 -7.52 13.99 -4.09
CA ALA A 39 -6.99 13.95 -5.45
C ALA A 39 -5.61 13.27 -5.58
N TYR A 40 -4.90 13.01 -4.47
CA TYR A 40 -3.49 12.58 -4.55
C TYR A 40 -3.28 11.27 -5.33
N PRO A 41 -4.07 10.19 -5.13
CA PRO A 41 -3.90 8.96 -5.90
C PRO A 41 -4.19 9.13 -7.39
N LEU A 42 -5.16 9.99 -7.75
CA LEU A 42 -5.41 10.36 -9.14
C LEU A 42 -4.19 11.05 -9.75
N VAL A 43 -3.58 11.99 -9.03
CA VAL A 43 -2.35 12.66 -9.48
C VAL A 43 -1.20 11.66 -9.67
N VAL A 44 -1.05 10.65 -8.80
CA VAL A 44 -0.02 9.60 -9.00
C VAL A 44 -0.27 8.83 -10.30
N ARG A 45 -1.52 8.42 -10.56
CA ARG A 45 -1.90 7.72 -11.80
C ARG A 45 -1.60 8.56 -13.04
N MET A 46 -1.97 9.84 -13.01
CA MET A 46 -1.72 10.78 -14.12
C MET A 46 -0.23 10.95 -14.36
N VAL A 47 0.57 11.23 -13.33
CA VAL A 47 2.03 11.38 -13.48
C VAL A 47 2.66 10.10 -14.01
N ALA A 48 2.21 8.93 -13.53
CA ALA A 48 2.75 7.67 -14.01
C ALA A 48 2.50 7.45 -15.51
N ASN A 49 1.28 7.75 -15.96
CA ASN A 49 0.90 7.73 -17.36
C ASN A 49 1.71 8.75 -18.18
N ASP A 50 1.71 10.01 -17.78
CA ASP A 50 2.30 11.11 -18.56
C ASP A 50 3.81 10.94 -18.70
N MET A 51 4.47 10.40 -17.67
CA MET A 51 5.90 10.15 -17.68
C MET A 51 6.29 8.76 -18.16
N GLN A 52 5.31 7.91 -18.50
CA GLN A 52 5.52 6.54 -18.98
C GLN A 52 6.41 5.73 -18.02
N VAL A 53 6.04 5.72 -16.74
CA VAL A 53 6.73 4.91 -15.71
C VAL A 53 5.85 3.75 -15.27
N PRO A 54 6.44 2.59 -14.93
CA PRO A 54 5.72 1.50 -14.31
C PRO A 54 4.94 1.97 -13.07
N PHE A 55 3.72 1.45 -12.93
CA PHE A 55 2.76 1.92 -11.95
C PHE A 55 2.05 0.77 -11.26
N ILE A 56 1.91 0.85 -9.94
CA ILE A 56 1.18 -0.13 -9.12
C ILE A 56 0.15 0.60 -8.25
N ASP A 57 -1.13 0.28 -8.47
CA ASP A 57 -2.25 0.90 -7.76
C ASP A 57 -2.51 0.23 -6.40
N LEU A 58 -1.62 0.48 -5.43
CA LEU A 58 -1.80 -0.03 -4.08
C LEU A 58 -3.03 0.51 -3.37
N GLN A 59 -3.60 1.65 -3.80
CA GLN A 59 -4.85 2.14 -3.22
C GLN A 59 -5.97 1.17 -3.57
N TRP A 60 -6.13 0.87 -4.86
CA TRP A 60 -7.13 -0.08 -5.36
C TRP A 60 -6.97 -1.47 -4.75
N LEU A 61 -5.74 -1.99 -4.72
CA LEU A 61 -5.45 -3.33 -4.21
C LEU A 61 -5.69 -3.44 -2.71
N SER A 62 -5.23 -2.45 -1.93
CA SER A 62 -5.45 -2.45 -0.48
C SER A 62 -6.91 -2.14 -0.11
N GLU A 63 -7.63 -1.36 -0.91
CA GLU A 63 -9.07 -1.14 -0.77
C GLU A 63 -9.82 -2.47 -0.89
N ALA A 64 -9.55 -3.24 -1.95
CA ALA A 64 -10.16 -4.56 -2.15
C ALA A 64 -9.87 -5.51 -0.96
N MET A 65 -8.63 -5.54 -0.48
CA MET A 65 -8.22 -6.32 0.69
C MET A 65 -9.00 -5.92 1.95
N VAL A 66 -9.12 -4.62 2.23
CA VAL A 66 -9.78 -4.09 3.43
C VAL A 66 -11.30 -4.29 3.36
N LEU A 67 -11.90 -4.07 2.18
CA LEU A 67 -13.33 -4.29 1.95
C LEU A 67 -13.70 -5.78 2.09
N ALA A 68 -12.88 -6.70 1.56
CA ALA A 68 -13.10 -8.13 1.69
C ALA A 68 -13.08 -8.60 3.16
N ALA A 69 -12.26 -7.99 4.02
CA ALA A 69 -12.24 -8.28 5.45
C ALA A 69 -13.38 -7.58 6.22
N GLY A 70 -13.81 -6.41 5.77
CA GLY A 70 -14.83 -5.59 6.43
C GLY A 70 -14.34 -4.86 7.70
N PRO A 71 -15.20 -4.06 8.34
CA PRO A 71 -14.79 -3.11 9.39
C PRO A 71 -14.10 -3.72 10.62
N GLU A 72 -14.54 -4.91 11.04
CA GLU A 72 -14.03 -5.57 12.23
C GLU A 72 -12.74 -6.34 11.94
N LYS A 73 -12.78 -7.30 11.00
CA LYS A 73 -11.61 -8.15 10.72
C LYS A 73 -10.44 -7.36 10.14
N SER A 74 -10.71 -6.27 9.43
CA SER A 74 -9.65 -5.40 8.89
C SER A 74 -8.80 -4.74 9.98
N LYS A 75 -9.28 -4.59 11.23
CA LYS A 75 -8.45 -4.13 12.36
C LYS A 75 -7.18 -4.96 12.51
N GLY A 76 -7.26 -6.26 12.18
CA GLY A 76 -6.13 -7.18 12.21
C GLY A 76 -5.00 -6.87 11.21
N TYR A 77 -5.15 -5.92 10.29
CA TYR A 77 -4.08 -5.43 9.43
C TYR A 77 -3.43 -4.13 9.92
N TYR A 78 -4.07 -3.41 10.85
CA TYR A 78 -3.63 -2.11 11.31
C TYR A 78 -3.14 -2.16 12.77
N LEU A 79 -2.54 -1.08 13.25
CA LEU A 79 -2.12 -0.93 14.64
C LEU A 79 -3.33 -0.74 15.57
N TRP A 80 -4.06 -1.83 15.78
CA TRP A 80 -5.09 -2.00 16.80
C TRP A 80 -4.52 -2.86 17.92
N ILE A 81 -4.09 -2.18 18.97
CA ILE A 81 -3.41 -2.75 20.13
C ILE A 81 -4.35 -2.66 21.33
N GLU A 82 -4.60 -3.78 21.97
CA GLU A 82 -5.35 -3.85 23.23
C GLU A 82 -4.53 -3.26 24.38
N ALA A 83 -5.21 -2.67 25.36
CA ALA A 83 -4.57 -2.15 26.57
C ALA A 83 -3.80 -3.27 27.30
N GLY A 84 -2.64 -2.92 27.84
CA GLY A 84 -1.74 -3.84 28.55
C GLY A 84 -0.95 -4.81 27.67
N ARG A 85 -1.16 -4.84 26.34
CA ARG A 85 -0.43 -5.76 25.45
C ARG A 85 1.06 -5.42 25.32
N TYR A 86 1.40 -4.14 25.31
CA TYR A 86 2.79 -3.66 25.21
C TYR A 86 3.04 -2.58 26.25
N GLU A 87 4.17 -2.65 26.95
CA GLU A 87 4.56 -1.63 27.94
C GLU A 87 4.62 -0.21 27.35
N LYS A 88 4.99 -0.10 26.07
CA LYS A 88 5.02 1.17 25.34
C LYS A 88 3.62 1.75 25.06
N PHE A 89 2.57 0.93 25.09
CA PHE A 89 1.19 1.31 24.85
C PHE A 89 0.29 0.75 25.96
N PRO A 90 0.40 1.25 27.20
CA PRO A 90 -0.32 0.71 28.35
C PRO A 90 -1.84 0.81 28.16
N GLU A 91 -2.33 1.90 27.57
CA GLU A 91 -3.75 2.11 27.23
C GLU A 91 -4.16 1.49 25.88
N GLY A 92 -3.24 0.77 25.22
CA GLY A 92 -3.42 0.29 23.86
C GLY A 92 -3.31 1.40 22.82
N LYS A 93 -3.73 1.11 21.59
CA LYS A 93 -3.73 2.06 20.48
C LYS A 93 -4.75 1.64 19.43
N GLN A 94 -5.56 2.59 18.94
CA GLN A 94 -6.44 2.38 17.79
C GLN A 94 -5.99 3.31 16.67
N ASP A 95 -5.29 2.75 15.69
CA ASP A 95 -4.69 3.50 14.59
C ASP A 95 -5.10 2.86 13.27
N ASN A 96 -5.76 3.67 12.44
CA ASN A 96 -6.32 3.25 11.15
C ASN A 96 -5.42 3.61 9.96
N THR A 97 -4.22 4.12 10.22
CA THR A 97 -3.27 4.55 9.19
C THR A 97 -2.07 3.62 9.13
N HIS A 98 -1.53 3.25 10.29
CA HIS A 98 -0.31 2.44 10.35
C HIS A 98 -0.65 0.94 10.35
N LEU A 99 0.01 0.19 9.48
CA LEU A 99 -0.11 -1.26 9.42
C LEU A 99 0.62 -1.91 10.60
N ASN A 100 0.10 -3.05 11.05
CA ASN A 100 0.89 -3.99 11.85
C ASN A 100 1.72 -4.90 10.93
N GLU A 101 2.51 -5.81 11.51
CA GLU A 101 3.34 -6.76 10.76
C GLU A 101 2.53 -7.53 9.69
N LYS A 102 1.40 -8.13 10.08
CA LYS A 102 0.52 -8.87 9.17
C LYS A 102 0.04 -7.99 8.01
N GLY A 103 -0.48 -6.79 8.30
CA GLY A 103 -0.95 -5.87 7.26
C GLY A 103 0.16 -5.42 6.33
N ALA A 104 1.35 -5.14 6.86
CA ALA A 104 2.52 -4.77 6.07
C ALA A 104 2.95 -5.91 5.14
N THR A 105 2.93 -7.16 5.63
CA THR A 105 3.22 -8.35 4.81
C THR A 105 2.19 -8.53 3.69
N GLU A 106 0.89 -8.41 3.97
CA GLU A 106 -0.13 -8.56 2.91
C GLU A 106 -0.03 -7.47 1.85
N VAL A 107 0.20 -6.21 2.23
CA VAL A 107 0.43 -5.12 1.28
C VAL A 107 1.70 -5.33 0.46
N ALA A 108 2.78 -5.83 1.07
CA ALA A 108 4.00 -6.16 0.35
C ALA A 108 3.77 -7.29 -0.67
N ARG A 109 2.96 -8.31 -0.34
CA ARG A 109 2.56 -9.35 -1.30
C ARG A 109 1.77 -8.78 -2.47
N LEU A 110 0.84 -7.85 -2.24
CA LEU A 110 0.12 -7.16 -3.32
C LEU A 110 1.09 -6.43 -4.26
N ALA A 111 2.08 -5.71 -3.70
CA ALA A 111 3.09 -5.02 -4.49
C ALA A 111 3.95 -6.00 -5.32
N ILE A 112 4.40 -7.11 -4.71
CA ILE A 112 5.22 -8.12 -5.38
C ILE A 112 4.48 -8.77 -6.55
N ARG A 113 3.22 -9.18 -6.36
CA ARG A 113 2.42 -9.78 -7.43
C ARG A 113 2.32 -8.87 -8.65
N GLU A 114 2.08 -7.58 -8.43
CA GLU A 114 2.01 -6.62 -9.52
C GLU A 114 3.37 -6.35 -10.18
N LEU A 115 4.46 -6.34 -9.41
CA LEU A 115 5.81 -6.26 -9.98
C LEU A 115 6.10 -7.43 -10.93
N ILE A 116 5.67 -8.64 -10.55
CA ILE A 116 5.79 -9.84 -11.40
C ILE A 116 4.90 -9.71 -12.63
N HIS A 117 3.63 -9.32 -12.48
CA HIS A 117 2.70 -9.13 -13.60
C HIS A 117 3.20 -8.11 -14.63
N LEU A 118 3.86 -7.05 -14.16
CA LEU A 118 4.47 -6.02 -15.01
C LEU A 118 5.81 -6.45 -15.63
N ASN A 119 6.28 -7.68 -15.35
CA ASN A 119 7.60 -8.20 -15.75
C ASN A 119 8.74 -7.25 -15.36
N MET A 120 8.66 -6.64 -14.18
CA MET A 120 9.69 -5.71 -13.72
C MET A 120 10.99 -6.44 -13.42
N PRO A 121 12.17 -5.90 -13.80
CA PRO A 121 13.46 -6.52 -13.50
C PRO A 121 13.69 -6.80 -12.01
N LEU A 122 13.07 -6.01 -11.13
CA LEU A 122 13.10 -6.24 -9.69
C LEU A 122 12.55 -7.62 -9.28
N GLY A 123 11.61 -8.17 -10.06
CA GLY A 123 11.07 -9.52 -9.87
C GLY A 123 12.10 -10.64 -9.97
N ASN A 124 13.22 -10.42 -10.66
CA ASN A 124 14.31 -11.40 -10.78
C ASN A 124 15.13 -11.55 -9.48
N TYR A 125 14.93 -10.66 -8.51
CA TYR A 125 15.64 -10.67 -7.23
C TYR A 125 14.75 -11.13 -6.07
N LEU A 126 13.54 -11.59 -6.36
CA LEU A 126 12.67 -12.19 -5.36
C LEU A 126 13.26 -13.52 -4.89
N THR A 127 13.02 -13.88 -3.63
CA THR A 127 13.39 -15.22 -3.14
C THR A 127 12.37 -16.24 -3.65
N GLU A 128 12.77 -17.52 -3.72
CA GLU A 128 11.93 -18.63 -4.21
C GLU A 128 10.51 -18.65 -3.61
N GLN A 129 10.37 -18.23 -2.35
CA GLN A 129 9.07 -18.12 -1.67
C GLN A 129 8.05 -17.21 -2.38
N TYR A 130 8.50 -16.27 -3.20
CA TYR A 130 7.65 -15.28 -3.86
C TYR A 130 7.63 -15.44 -5.40
N HIS A 131 8.24 -16.50 -5.92
CA HIS A 131 8.11 -16.87 -7.34
C HIS A 131 6.87 -17.75 -7.54
N GLY A 132 5.82 -17.21 -8.16
CA GLY A 132 4.68 -18.00 -8.66
C GLY A 132 3.43 -18.11 -7.79
N GLU A 133 3.15 -17.13 -6.93
CA GLU A 133 1.81 -16.92 -6.33
C GLU A 133 0.91 -16.00 -7.16
#